data_AF-A0A7X8SM41-F1
#
_entry.id   AF-A0A7X8SM41-F1
#
_cell.length_a   1.000
_cell.length_b   1.000
_cell.length_c   1.000
_cell.angle_alpha   90.00
_cell.angle_beta   90.00
_cell.angle_gamma   90.00
#
_symmetry.space_group_name_H-M   'P 1'
#
loop_
_entity.id
_entity.type
_entity.pdbx_description
1 polymer ?
#
loop_
_entity_poly.entity_id
_entity_poly.type
_entity_poly.pdbx_seq_one_letter_code
_entity_poly.pdbx_strand_id
1 'polypeptide(L)'
;MDQSVIEKIETLLKEEKFDGLFELINPLTNTQKGKELLGLYYLGKWENEKAEEVFEKLKEEFSTNPDYHYYYGASLGQQAKGANMLKLMQIAPKSKAAFDKALELDPQHVPAHWGLLRYFGNAPAMFGGEPKCKELADSLSKFNEKEANDAYEFIKNKFHS
;
A
#
# COMPACT_ATOMS: atom_id res chain seq x y z
N MET A 1 -22.11 10.96 -16.22
CA MET A 1 -21.44 12.19 -15.75
C MET A 1 -20.37 11.86 -14.73
N ASP A 2 -20.60 10.92 -13.81
CA ASP A 2 -19.60 10.56 -12.79
C ASP A 2 -18.35 9.85 -13.34
N GLN A 3 -18.49 8.99 -14.35
CA GLN A 3 -17.37 8.23 -14.91
C GLN A 3 -16.23 9.11 -15.45
N SER A 4 -16.55 10.14 -16.24
CA SER A 4 -15.54 11.07 -16.77
C SER A 4 -14.86 11.91 -15.68
N VAL A 5 -15.55 12.15 -14.57
CA VAL A 5 -14.98 12.86 -13.41
C VAL A 5 -14.04 11.94 -12.65
N ILE A 6 -14.43 10.67 -12.44
CA ILE A 6 -13.58 9.65 -11.80
C ILE A 6 -12.29 9.46 -12.58
N GLU A 7 -12.35 9.27 -13.90
CA GLU A 7 -11.16 9.10 -14.75
C GLU A 7 -10.20 10.30 -14.67
N LYS A 8 -10.76 11.52 -14.58
CA LYS A 8 -9.97 12.73 -14.36
C LYS A 8 -9.29 12.73 -12.98
N ILE A 9 -10.00 12.35 -11.92
CA ILE A 9 -9.44 12.26 -10.56
C ILE A 9 -8.32 11.22 -10.52
N GLU A 10 -8.53 10.04 -11.10
CA GLU A 10 -7.53 8.98 -11.14
C GLU A 10 -6.27 9.40 -11.90
N THR A 11 -6.44 10.13 -13.01
CA THR A 11 -5.33 10.71 -13.76
C THR A 11 -4.55 11.72 -12.91
N LEU A 12 -5.25 12.63 -12.22
CA LEU A 12 -4.62 13.62 -11.35
C LEU A 12 -3.90 12.98 -10.15
N LEU A 13 -4.47 11.93 -9.55
CA LEU A 13 -3.81 11.15 -8.51
C LEU A 13 -2.52 10.50 -9.02
N LYS A 14 -2.58 9.88 -10.20
CA LYS A 14 -1.42 9.22 -10.82
C LYS A 14 -0.30 10.21 -11.17
N GLU A 15 -0.66 11.42 -11.58
CA GLU A 15 0.28 12.50 -11.87
C GLU A 15 0.71 13.29 -10.62
N GLU A 16 0.25 12.89 -9.43
CA GLU A 16 0.48 13.57 -8.15
C GLU A 16 0.08 15.06 -8.17
N LYS A 17 -0.94 15.41 -8.96
CA LYS A 17 -1.49 16.77 -9.08
C LYS A 17 -2.67 16.95 -8.13
N PHE A 18 -2.38 17.50 -6.95
CA PHE A 18 -3.37 17.63 -5.87
C PHE A 18 -4.14 18.95 -5.85
N ASP A 19 -3.76 19.93 -6.67
CA ASP A 19 -4.40 21.24 -6.70
C ASP A 19 -5.86 21.14 -7.16
N GLY A 20 -6.79 21.55 -6.29
CA GLY A 20 -8.24 21.46 -6.54
C GLY A 20 -8.80 20.03 -6.58
N LEU A 21 -7.97 18.99 -6.37
CA LEU A 21 -8.38 17.60 -6.48
C LEU A 21 -9.41 17.20 -5.41
N PHE A 22 -9.28 17.74 -4.20
CA PHE A 22 -10.23 17.49 -3.13
C PHE A 22 -11.65 17.97 -3.49
N GLU A 23 -11.80 19.12 -4.15
CA GLU A 23 -13.11 19.64 -4.59
C GLU A 23 -13.79 18.75 -5.63
N LEU A 24 -13.00 18.00 -6.41
CA LEU A 24 -13.52 17.01 -7.36
C LEU A 24 -13.96 15.73 -6.64
N ILE A 25 -13.27 15.34 -5.56
CA ILE A 25 -13.53 14.11 -4.80
C ILE A 25 -14.70 14.29 -3.83
N ASN A 26 -14.77 15.43 -3.13
CA ASN A 26 -15.70 15.68 -2.03
C ASN A 26 -17.17 15.31 -2.35
N PRO A 27 -17.73 15.64 -3.54
CA PRO A 27 -19.11 15.29 -3.90
C PRO A 27 -19.37 13.78 -4.03
N LEU A 28 -18.32 12.96 -4.21
CA LEU A 28 -18.41 11.52 -4.47
C LEU A 28 -18.26 10.67 -3.20
N THR A 29 -17.92 11.29 -2.06
CA THR A 29 -17.52 10.61 -0.81
C THR A 29 -18.63 9.77 -0.14
N ASN A 30 -19.86 9.88 -0.62
CA ASN A 30 -20.98 9.00 -0.26
C ASN A 30 -20.96 7.64 -0.98
N THR A 31 -20.14 7.48 -2.02
CA THR A 31 -19.99 6.23 -2.78
C THR A 31 -18.74 5.47 -2.35
N GLN A 32 -18.72 4.15 -2.58
CA GLN A 32 -17.52 3.33 -2.36
C GLN A 32 -16.31 3.89 -3.12
N LYS A 33 -16.47 4.17 -4.42
CA LYS A 33 -15.36 4.68 -5.25
C LYS A 33 -14.89 6.06 -4.80
N GLY A 34 -15.79 6.96 -4.40
CA GLY A 34 -15.37 8.27 -3.89
C GLY A 34 -14.62 8.19 -2.56
N LYS A 35 -15.00 7.27 -1.66
CA LYS A 35 -14.21 6.99 -0.44
C LYS A 35 -12.82 6.46 -0.79
N GLU A 36 -12.72 5.54 -1.75
CA GLU A 36 -11.43 5.02 -2.23
C GLU A 36 -10.55 6.15 -2.79
N LEU A 37 -11.09 7.00 -3.67
CA LEU A 37 -10.37 8.15 -4.22
C LEU A 37 -9.92 9.14 -3.14
N LEU A 38 -10.74 9.35 -2.10
CA LEU A 38 -10.37 10.16 -0.94
C LEU A 38 -9.20 9.54 -0.15
N GLY A 39 -9.22 8.22 0.07
CA GLY A 39 -8.13 7.52 0.72
C GLY A 39 -6.83 7.62 -0.09
N LEU A 40 -6.91 7.43 -1.41
CA LEU A 40 -5.77 7.57 -2.32
C LEU A 40 -5.23 9.01 -2.35
N TYR A 41 -6.11 10.00 -2.31
CA TYR A 41 -5.73 11.41 -2.16
C TYR A 41 -4.92 11.65 -0.89
N TYR A 42 -5.40 11.16 0.26
CA TYR A 42 -4.67 11.30 1.53
C TYR A 42 -3.34 10.55 1.53
N LEU A 43 -3.28 9.33 0.95
CA LEU A 43 -2.03 8.61 0.76
C LEU A 43 -1.02 9.40 -0.08
N GLY A 44 -1.45 9.93 -1.23
CA GLY A 44 -0.57 10.70 -2.11
C GLY A 44 -0.07 12.01 -1.47
N LYS A 45 -0.89 12.62 -0.61
CA LYS A 45 -0.53 13.81 0.19
C LYS A 45 0.33 13.50 1.42
N TRP A 46 0.65 12.24 1.69
CA TRP A 46 1.30 11.78 2.92
C TRP A 46 0.49 12.09 4.20
N GLU A 47 -0.82 12.29 4.08
CA GLU A 47 -1.77 12.45 5.18
C GLU A 47 -2.21 11.07 5.71
N ASN A 48 -1.22 10.28 6.13
CA ASN A 48 -1.35 8.85 6.32
C ASN A 48 -2.34 8.40 7.40
N GLU A 49 -2.54 9.18 8.45
CA GLU A 49 -3.53 8.87 9.49
C GLU A 49 -4.96 9.02 8.95
N LYS A 50 -5.22 10.04 8.11
CA LYS A 50 -6.52 10.18 7.44
C LYS A 50 -6.75 9.07 6.41
N ALA A 51 -5.69 8.68 5.68
CA ALA A 51 -5.77 7.55 4.78
C ALA A 51 -6.06 6.23 5.52
N GLU A 52 -5.41 6.01 6.67
CA GLU A 52 -5.66 4.86 7.54
C GLU A 52 -7.13 4.78 7.93
N GLU A 53 -7.73 5.87 8.42
CA GLU A 53 -9.15 5.89 8.80
C GLU A 53 -10.10 5.54 7.65
N VAL A 54 -9.78 6.00 6.43
CA VAL A 54 -10.59 5.72 5.24
C VAL A 54 -10.46 4.25 4.84
N PHE A 55 -9.22 3.75 4.71
CA PHE A 55 -8.99 2.38 4.26
C PHE A 55 -9.31 1.34 5.33
N GLU A 56 -9.27 1.69 6.62
CA GLU A 56 -9.74 0.83 7.70
C GLU A 56 -11.23 0.51 7.56
N LYS A 57 -12.05 1.53 7.26
CA LYS A 57 -13.49 1.35 7.02
C LYS A 57 -13.73 0.58 5.72
N LEU A 58 -13.00 0.90 4.64
CA LEU A 58 -13.17 0.21 3.37
C LEU A 58 -12.77 -1.27 3.44
N LYS A 59 -11.68 -1.63 4.13
CA LYS A 59 -11.30 -3.05 4.32
C LYS A 59 -12.30 -3.81 5.18
N GLU A 60 -13.04 -3.15 6.07
CA GLU A 60 -14.06 -3.78 6.90
C GLU A 60 -15.36 -3.98 6.13
N GLU A 61 -15.80 -2.95 5.42
CA GLU A 61 -17.01 -2.98 4.59
C GLU A 61 -16.86 -3.92 3.38
N PHE A 62 -15.68 -3.97 2.77
CA PHE A 62 -15.38 -4.77 1.58
C PHE A 62 -14.20 -5.71 1.83
N SER A 63 -14.35 -6.59 2.82
CA SER A 63 -13.29 -7.48 3.35
C SER A 63 -12.63 -8.44 2.35
N THR A 64 -13.23 -8.65 1.18
CA THR A 64 -12.68 -9.50 0.10
C THR A 64 -11.94 -8.70 -0.97
N ASN A 65 -11.83 -7.37 -0.85
CA ASN A 65 -11.08 -6.55 -1.80
C ASN A 65 -9.59 -6.47 -1.37
N PRO A 66 -8.65 -7.04 -2.15
CA PRO A 66 -7.22 -7.05 -1.80
C PRO A 66 -6.61 -5.64 -1.77
N ASP A 67 -7.04 -4.73 -2.65
CA ASP A 67 -6.51 -3.37 -2.73
C ASP A 67 -6.77 -2.60 -1.43
N TYR A 68 -7.93 -2.80 -0.78
CA TYR A 68 -8.24 -2.06 0.45
C TYR A 68 -7.44 -2.54 1.64
N HIS A 69 -7.13 -3.84 1.72
CA HIS A 69 -6.15 -4.35 2.69
C HIS A 69 -4.76 -3.80 2.39
N TYR A 70 -4.35 -3.79 1.11
CA TYR A 70 -3.07 -3.20 0.71
C TYR A 70 -2.96 -1.72 1.08
N TYR A 71 -3.96 -0.90 0.74
CA TYR A 71 -3.93 0.53 1.00
C TYR A 71 -3.96 0.84 2.50
N TYR A 72 -4.73 0.09 3.30
CA TYR A 72 -4.65 0.18 4.77
C TYR A 72 -3.24 -0.14 5.28
N GLY A 73 -2.64 -1.23 4.80
CA GLY A 73 -1.26 -1.59 5.12
C GLY A 73 -0.25 -0.52 4.70
N ALA A 74 -0.46 0.11 3.53
CA ALA A 74 0.39 1.17 3.01
C ALA A 74 0.27 2.46 3.84
N SER A 75 -0.94 2.85 4.27
CA SER A 75 -1.15 3.99 5.17
C SER A 75 -0.36 3.82 6.47
N LEU A 76 -0.44 2.64 7.09
CA LEU A 76 0.34 2.30 8.28
C LEU A 76 1.85 2.28 8.01
N GLY A 77 2.26 1.67 6.89
CA GLY A 77 3.67 1.55 6.52
C GLY A 77 4.34 2.91 6.28
N GLN A 78 3.64 3.87 5.66
CA GLN A 78 4.17 5.22 5.43
C GLN A 78 4.34 6.01 6.74
N GLN A 79 3.49 5.77 7.74
CA GLN A 79 3.63 6.37 9.07
C GLN A 79 4.91 5.92 9.80
N ALA A 80 5.53 4.80 9.41
CA ALA A 80 6.77 4.34 10.01
C ALA A 80 7.95 5.31 9.80
N LYS A 81 7.90 6.15 8.75
CA LYS A 81 8.93 7.14 8.47
C LYS A 81 8.91 8.24 9.55
N GLY A 82 9.93 8.24 10.41
CA GLY A 82 10.04 9.19 11.52
C GLY A 82 9.24 8.82 12.77
N ALA A 83 8.62 7.63 12.80
CA ALA A 83 7.95 7.13 14.00
C ALA A 83 8.95 6.71 15.08
N ASN A 84 8.57 6.90 16.34
CA ASN A 84 9.30 6.35 17.48
C ASN A 84 9.05 4.84 17.61
N MET A 85 9.87 4.18 18.44
CA MET A 85 9.78 2.72 18.66
C MET A 85 8.39 2.26 19.11
N LEU A 86 7.72 3.02 19.96
CA LEU A 86 6.39 2.66 20.47
C LEU A 86 5.34 2.65 19.36
N LYS A 87 5.33 3.68 18.50
CA LYS A 87 4.44 3.74 17.34
C LYS A 87 4.76 2.63 16.34
N LEU A 88 6.04 2.36 16.07
CA LEU A 88 6.47 1.26 15.20
C LEU A 88 5.96 -0.10 15.69
N MET A 89 6.05 -0.38 17.00
CA MET A 89 5.53 -1.63 17.58
C MET A 89 4.03 -1.81 17.41
N GLN A 90 3.27 -0.70 17.30
CA GLN A 90 1.82 -0.76 17.04
C GLN A 90 1.49 -0.94 15.56
N ILE A 91 2.13 -0.16 14.67
CA ILE A 91 1.73 -0.08 13.27
C ILE A 91 2.37 -1.18 12.40
N ALA A 92 3.60 -1.61 12.70
CA ALA A 92 4.33 -2.54 11.84
C ALA A 92 3.62 -3.91 11.73
N PRO A 93 3.18 -4.56 12.83
CA PRO A 93 2.46 -5.83 12.73
C PRO A 93 1.13 -5.71 11.96
N LYS A 94 0.41 -4.60 12.15
CA LYS A 94 -0.85 -4.32 11.43
C LYS A 94 -0.62 -4.16 9.92
N SER A 95 0.40 -3.40 9.54
CA SER A 95 0.79 -3.19 8.14
C SER A 95 1.14 -4.52 7.47
N LYS A 96 1.96 -5.34 8.12
CA LYS A 96 2.32 -6.67 7.64
C LYS A 96 1.08 -7.55 7.45
N ALA A 97 0.23 -7.65 8.47
CA ALA A 97 -0.98 -8.48 8.42
C ALA A 97 -1.93 -8.06 7.31
N ALA A 98 -2.02 -6.75 7.03
CA ALA A 98 -2.83 -6.24 5.93
C ALA A 98 -2.25 -6.63 4.56
N PHE A 99 -0.92 -6.57 4.38
CA PHE A 99 -0.29 -7.06 3.14
C PHE A 99 -0.42 -8.58 2.99
N ASP A 100 -0.25 -9.34 4.07
CA ASP A 100 -0.47 -10.79 4.05
C ASP A 100 -1.92 -11.11 3.63
N LYS A 101 -2.90 -10.36 4.15
CA LYS A 101 -4.31 -10.55 3.78
C LYS A 101 -4.59 -10.21 2.32
N ALA A 102 -3.96 -9.16 1.80
CA ALA A 102 -4.06 -8.83 0.37
C ALA A 102 -3.51 -9.98 -0.49
N LEU A 103 -2.40 -10.62 -0.10
CA LEU A 103 -1.85 -11.78 -0.81
C LEU A 103 -2.65 -13.08 -0.63
N GLU A 104 -3.36 -13.23 0.50
CA GLU A 104 -4.30 -14.34 0.69
C GLU A 104 -5.49 -14.22 -0.28
N LEU A 105 -6.00 -13.01 -0.48
CA LEU A 105 -7.12 -12.72 -1.38
C LEU A 105 -6.71 -12.73 -2.85
N ASP A 106 -5.54 -12.18 -3.16
CA ASP A 106 -4.95 -12.17 -4.49
C ASP A 106 -3.43 -12.48 -4.42
N PRO A 107 -3.05 -13.75 -4.64
CA PRO A 107 -1.65 -14.16 -4.64
C PRO A 107 -0.79 -13.52 -5.73
N GLN A 108 -1.38 -12.81 -6.71
CA GLN A 108 -0.64 -12.08 -7.76
C GLN A 108 -0.64 -10.57 -7.52
N HIS A 109 -1.09 -10.11 -6.35
CA HIS A 109 -1.16 -8.70 -6.01
C HIS A 109 0.25 -8.08 -5.85
N VAL A 110 0.79 -7.55 -6.94
CA VAL A 110 2.14 -6.95 -7.02
C VAL A 110 2.39 -5.89 -5.93
N PRO A 111 1.48 -4.93 -5.68
CA PRO A 111 1.75 -3.90 -4.67
C PRO A 111 1.94 -4.48 -3.25
N ALA A 112 1.26 -5.58 -2.92
CA ALA A 112 1.36 -6.21 -1.60
C ALA A 112 2.67 -7.00 -1.43
N HIS A 113 3.17 -7.65 -2.50
CA HIS A 113 4.52 -8.21 -2.50
C HIS A 113 5.57 -7.14 -2.18
N TRP A 114 5.45 -5.97 -2.83
CA TRP A 114 6.32 -4.83 -2.55
C TRP A 114 6.16 -4.24 -1.15
N GLY A 115 4.94 -4.23 -0.61
CA GLY A 115 4.66 -3.88 0.78
C GLY A 115 5.46 -4.76 1.75
N LEU A 116 5.39 -6.08 1.57
CA LEU A 116 6.14 -7.03 2.38
C LEU A 116 7.66 -6.99 2.13
N LEU A 117 8.11 -6.79 0.89
CA LEU A 117 9.54 -6.61 0.57
C LEU A 117 10.13 -5.43 1.35
N ARG A 118 9.43 -4.29 1.38
CA ARG A 118 9.84 -3.12 2.17
C ARG A 118 9.73 -3.37 3.68
N TYR A 119 8.72 -4.10 4.12
CA TYR A 119 8.58 -4.48 5.54
C TYR A 119 9.79 -5.31 6.00
N PHE A 120 10.06 -6.44 5.35
CA PHE A 120 11.16 -7.33 5.73
C PHE A 120 12.54 -6.74 5.44
N GLY A 121 12.66 -5.94 4.38
CA GLY A 121 13.89 -5.23 4.04
C GLY A 121 14.31 -4.22 5.12
N ASN A 122 13.36 -3.58 5.79
CA ASN A 122 13.63 -2.60 6.85
C ASN A 122 13.57 -3.20 8.27
N ALA A 123 13.08 -4.42 8.42
CA ALA A 123 13.02 -5.10 9.71
C ALA A 123 14.42 -5.61 10.14
N PRO A 124 14.72 -5.67 11.45
CA PRO A 124 15.90 -6.38 11.94
C PRO A 124 15.91 -7.83 11.44
N ALA A 125 17.09 -8.38 11.15
CA ALA A 125 17.24 -9.69 10.52
C ALA A 125 16.47 -10.84 11.22
N MET A 126 16.31 -10.77 12.54
CA MET A 126 15.55 -11.72 13.35
C MET A 126 14.05 -11.84 12.93
N PHE A 127 13.49 -10.83 12.28
CA PHE A 127 12.08 -10.79 11.87
C PHE A 127 11.83 -11.22 10.42
N GLY A 128 12.83 -11.82 9.75
CA GLY A 128 12.69 -12.44 8.44
C GLY A 128 13.76 -12.01 7.44
N GLY A 129 14.06 -10.70 7.38
CA GLY A 129 15.17 -10.14 6.62
C GLY A 129 15.26 -10.61 5.15
N GLU A 130 16.49 -10.76 4.66
CA GLU A 130 16.79 -11.16 3.28
C GLU A 130 16.07 -12.45 2.83
N PRO A 131 16.02 -13.54 3.62
CA PRO A 131 15.28 -14.76 3.23
C PRO A 131 13.82 -14.49 2.83
N LYS A 132 13.09 -13.70 3.62
CA LYS A 132 11.69 -13.36 3.31
C LYS A 132 11.55 -12.49 2.08
N CYS A 133 12.51 -11.59 1.84
CA CYS A 133 12.52 -10.82 0.61
C CYS A 133 12.74 -11.72 -0.62
N LYS A 134 13.64 -12.72 -0.54
CA LYS A 134 13.85 -13.68 -1.64
C LYS A 134 12.61 -14.51 -1.94
N GLU A 135 11.93 -15.02 -0.92
CA GLU A 135 10.65 -15.73 -1.10
C GLU A 135 9.62 -14.89 -1.88
N LEU A 136 9.56 -13.58 -1.62
CA LEU A 136 8.65 -12.66 -2.31
C LEU A 136 9.08 -12.38 -3.76
N ALA A 137 10.37 -12.20 -4.02
CA ALA A 137 10.91 -12.06 -5.38
C ALA A 137 10.68 -13.34 -6.21
N ASP A 138 10.89 -14.51 -5.60
CA ASP A 138 10.59 -15.81 -6.20
C ASP A 138 9.08 -16.01 -6.46
N SER A 139 8.22 -15.41 -5.65
CA SER A 139 6.77 -15.40 -5.90
C SER A 139 6.44 -14.55 -7.13
N LEU A 140 6.97 -13.32 -7.20
CA LEU A 140 6.80 -12.41 -8.32
C LEU A 140 7.27 -13.04 -9.65
N SER A 141 8.38 -13.79 -9.65
CA SER A 141 8.95 -14.36 -10.88
C SER A 141 8.03 -15.37 -11.58
N LYS A 142 7.03 -15.91 -10.88
CA LYS A 142 6.05 -16.83 -11.44
C LYS A 142 5.02 -16.17 -12.36
N PHE A 143 4.80 -14.86 -12.22
CA PHE A 143 3.75 -14.16 -12.95
C PHE A 143 4.12 -12.76 -13.46
N ASN A 144 5.24 -12.19 -12.99
CA ASN A 144 5.70 -10.87 -13.39
C ASN A 144 7.24 -10.76 -13.30
N GLU A 145 7.91 -11.11 -14.41
CA GLU A 145 9.37 -11.13 -14.50
C GLU A 145 10.02 -9.76 -14.24
N LYS A 146 9.40 -8.67 -14.73
CA LYS A 146 9.90 -7.32 -14.51
C LYS A 146 9.94 -6.99 -13.02
N GLU A 147 8.82 -7.19 -12.32
CA GLU A 147 8.73 -6.88 -10.89
C GLU A 147 9.62 -7.79 -10.04
N ALA A 148 9.84 -9.04 -10.47
CA ALA A 148 10.79 -9.94 -9.83
C ALA A 148 12.23 -9.45 -9.94
N ASN A 149 12.65 -9.01 -11.13
CA ASN A 149 13.98 -8.45 -11.36
C ASN A 149 14.20 -7.19 -10.50
N ASP A 150 13.23 -6.28 -10.50
CA ASP A 150 13.24 -5.08 -9.65
C ASP A 150 13.35 -5.45 -8.15
N ALA A 151 12.67 -6.52 -7.72
CA ALA A 151 12.74 -7.02 -6.34
C ALA A 151 14.12 -7.62 -5.99
N TYR A 152 14.75 -8.39 -6.88
CA TYR A 152 16.11 -8.90 -6.65
C TYR A 152 17.15 -7.77 -6.58
N GLU A 153 17.03 -6.74 -7.42
CA GLU A 153 17.88 -5.56 -7.34
C GLU A 153 17.70 -4.83 -6.00
N PHE A 154 16.46 -4.65 -5.55
CA PHE A 154 16.17 -4.11 -4.21
C PHE A 154 16.87 -4.91 -3.11
N ILE A 155 16.80 -6.25 -3.15
CA ILE A 155 17.45 -7.13 -2.17
C ILE A 155 18.96 -6.93 -2.17
N LYS A 156 19.59 -6.98 -3.35
CA LYS A 156 21.04 -6.78 -3.50
C LYS A 156 21.49 -5.45 -2.91
N ASN A 157 20.79 -4.36 -3.26
CA ASN A 157 21.10 -3.02 -2.77
C ASN A 157 20.85 -2.86 -1.27
N LYS A 158 19.93 -3.62 -0.69
CA LYS A 158 19.57 -3.49 0.73
C LYS A 158 20.52 -4.25 1.66
N PHE A 159 21.03 -5.40 1.22
CA PHE A 159 21.76 -6.32 2.09
C PHE A 159 23.24 -6.49 1.70
N HIS A 160 23.61 -6.27 0.44
CA HIS A 160 24.94 -6.58 -0.10
C HIS A 160 25.66 -5.35 -0.69
N SER A 161 25.20 -4.14 -0.36
CA SER A 161 25.80 -2.85 -0.76
C SER A 161 27.05 -2.51 0.04
#